data_AF-A0A410UG38-F1
#
_entry.id   AF-A0A410UG38-F1
#
_cell.length_a   1.000
_cell.length_b   1.000
_cell.length_c   1.000
_cell.angle_alpha   90.00
_cell.angle_beta   90.00
_cell.angle_gamma   90.00
#
_symmetry.space_group_name_H-M   'P 1'
#
loop_
_entity.id
_entity.type
_entity.pdbx_description
1 polymer ?
#
loop_
_entity_poly.entity_id
_entity_poly.type
_entity_poly.pdbx_seq_one_letter_code
_entity_poly.pdbx_strand_id
1 'polypeptide(L)'
;MVQRFNVRRGRAAAPYRDNIAEIKTVTQSRLYPALKTAGLTLPDNDYPNTLRNDGFCLEEIPDFCGLLPCAYDAGVPVFALCDNELNATGIVQDNMIAKRAQIHTQLTNVADTLQDLMS
;
A
#
# COMPACT_ATOMS: atom_id res chain seq x y z
N MET A 1 4.95 1.51 3.90
CA MET A 1 4.15 1.09 2.72
C MET A 1 5.11 0.70 1.62
N VAL A 2 4.87 -0.43 0.94
CA VAL A 2 5.62 -0.82 -0.26
C VAL A 2 4.74 -0.66 -1.49
N GLN A 3 5.30 -0.11 -2.58
CA GLN A 3 4.57 0.19 -3.81
C GLN A 3 5.32 -0.21 -5.08
N ARG A 4 4.65 -0.11 -6.23
CA ARG A 4 5.19 -0.30 -7.59
C ARG A 4 5.64 -1.73 -7.86
N PHE A 5 4.81 -2.69 -7.48
CA PHE A 5 4.99 -4.10 -7.82
C PHE A 5 3.78 -4.66 -8.55
N ASN A 6 4.02 -5.67 -9.38
CA ASN A 6 2.96 -6.38 -10.09
C ASN A 6 2.48 -7.59 -9.31
N VAL A 7 1.18 -7.84 -9.40
CA VAL A 7 0.50 -8.97 -8.76
C VAL A 7 0.26 -10.09 -9.78
N ARG A 8 0.51 -11.33 -9.38
CA ARG A 8 0.14 -12.54 -10.11
C ARG A 8 -0.63 -13.45 -9.16
N ARG A 9 -1.84 -13.88 -9.56
CA ARG A 9 -2.73 -14.73 -8.75
C ARG A 9 -2.97 -14.18 -7.34
N GLY A 10 -3.23 -12.88 -7.24
CA GLY A 10 -3.54 -12.21 -5.96
C GLY A 10 -2.35 -11.97 -5.02
N ARG A 11 -1.11 -12.30 -5.43
CA ARG A 11 0.11 -12.03 -4.64
C ARG A 11 1.15 -11.28 -5.47
N ALA A 12 2.04 -10.53 -4.82
CA ALA A 12 3.20 -9.94 -5.49
C ALA A 12 3.97 -11.01 -6.28
N ALA A 13 4.39 -10.69 -7.51
CA ALA A 13 5.18 -11.62 -8.32
C ALA A 13 6.51 -11.92 -7.62
N ALA A 14 7.10 -13.10 -7.88
CA ALA A 14 8.24 -13.61 -7.10
C ALA A 14 9.38 -12.60 -6.91
N PRO A 15 9.85 -11.89 -7.96
CA PRO A 15 10.94 -10.92 -7.79
C PRO A 15 10.60 -9.78 -6.83
N TYR A 16 9.33 -9.40 -6.73
CA TYR A 16 8.90 -8.32 -5.84
C TYR A 16 8.73 -8.81 -4.40
N ARG A 17 8.41 -10.08 -4.18
CA ARG A 17 8.26 -10.63 -2.82
C ARG A 17 9.57 -10.61 -2.06
N ASP A 18 10.66 -10.96 -2.73
CA ASP A 18 11.99 -10.97 -2.11
C ASP A 18 12.38 -9.56 -1.69
N ASN A 19 12.17 -8.57 -2.58
CA ASN A 19 12.41 -7.16 -2.28
C ASN A 19 11.52 -6.64 -1.14
N ILE A 20 10.23 -6.99 -1.13
CA ILE A 20 9.30 -6.62 -0.06
C ILE A 20 9.78 -7.21 1.27
N ALA A 21 10.15 -8.49 1.28
CA ALA A 21 10.63 -9.17 2.48
C ALA A 21 11.95 -8.56 2.98
N GLU A 22 12.85 -8.17 2.08
CA GLU A 22 14.09 -7.47 2.42
C GLU A 22 13.79 -6.11 3.06
N ILE A 23 12.91 -5.31 2.46
CA ILE A 23 12.51 -4.00 3.02
C ILE A 23 11.92 -4.16 4.43
N LYS A 24 11.01 -5.13 4.63
CA LYS A 24 10.43 -5.41 5.96
C LYS A 24 11.52 -5.83 6.96
N THR A 25 12.42 -6.71 6.55
CA THR A 25 13.54 -7.19 7.38
C THR A 25 14.48 -6.05 7.77
N VAL A 26 14.92 -5.22 6.82
CA VAL A 26 15.81 -4.07 7.08
C VAL A 26 15.11 -3.03 7.95
N THR A 27 13.81 -2.81 7.74
CA THR A 27 13.02 -1.90 8.56
C THR A 27 13.02 -2.35 10.02
N GLN A 28 12.72 -3.63 10.27
CA GLN A 28 12.64 -4.19 11.61
C GLN A 28 14.00 -4.32 12.31
N SER A 29 15.03 -4.77 11.58
CA SER A 29 16.34 -5.11 12.17
C SER A 29 17.32 -3.95 12.25
N ARG A 30 17.15 -2.91 11.42
CA ARG A 30 18.12 -1.82 11.31
C ARG A 30 17.49 -0.44 11.45
N LEU A 31 16.48 -0.11 10.65
CA LEU A 31 15.92 1.25 10.63
C LEU A 31 15.18 1.57 11.93
N TYR A 32 14.22 0.74 12.33
CA TYR A 32 13.42 0.96 13.53
C TYR A 32 14.29 1.06 14.80
N PRO A 33 15.24 0.14 15.06
CA PRO A 33 16.14 0.28 16.21
C PRO A 33 16.93 1.59 16.21
N ALA A 34 17.45 2.03 15.05
CA ALA A 34 18.19 3.28 14.95
C ALA A 34 17.32 4.50 15.25
N LEU A 35 16.09 4.55 14.70
CA LEU A 35 15.13 5.62 14.98
C LEU A 35 14.71 5.62 16.45
N LYS A 36 14.49 4.43 17.03
CA LYS A 36 14.11 4.27 18.44
C LYS A 36 15.20 4.78 19.38
N THR A 37 16.46 4.43 19.14
CA THR A 37 17.60 4.94 19.91
C THR A 37 17.70 6.47 19.84
N ALA A 38 17.31 7.06 18.71
CA ALA A 38 17.26 8.51 18.53
C ALA A 38 16.00 9.17 19.12
N GLY A 39 15.07 8.41 19.71
CA GLY A 39 13.80 8.93 20.25
C GLY A 39 12.80 9.37 19.18
N LEU A 40 12.92 8.84 17.95
CA LEU A 40 12.08 9.19 16.79
C LEU A 40 10.98 8.15 16.50
N THR A 41 10.58 7.38 17.52
CA THR A 41 9.51 6.38 17.42
C THR A 41 8.54 6.56 18.58
N LEU A 42 7.30 6.12 18.38
CA LEU A 42 6.39 5.88 19.50
C LEU A 42 6.96 4.82 20.47
N PRO A 43 6.47 4.77 21.71
CA PRO A 43 6.66 3.62 22.59
C PRO A 43 6.31 2.29 21.92
N ASP A 44 7.07 1.23 22.21
CA ASP A 44 6.87 -0.10 21.59
C ASP A 44 5.47 -0.71 21.80
N ASN A 45 4.79 -0.30 22.87
CA ASN A 45 3.46 -0.79 23.24
C ASN A 45 2.33 -0.08 22.48
N ASP A 46 2.63 1.07 21.85
CA ASP A 46 1.64 1.85 21.12
C ASP A 46 1.49 1.32 19.70
N TYR A 47 2.48 0.58 19.20
CA TYR A 47 2.36 -0.13 17.93
C TYR A 47 1.56 -1.43 18.08
N PRO A 48 0.54 -1.67 17.23
CA PRO A 48 -0.12 -2.97 17.15
C PRO A 48 0.87 -4.10 16.88
N ASN A 49 0.69 -5.24 17.56
CA ASN A 49 1.54 -6.42 17.36
C ASN A 49 1.56 -6.88 15.88
N THR A 50 0.44 -6.75 15.18
CA THR A 50 0.33 -7.06 13.75
C THR A 50 1.28 -6.21 12.92
N LEU A 51 1.35 -4.90 13.18
CA LEU A 51 2.23 -3.98 12.48
C LEU A 51 3.71 -4.25 12.80
N ARG A 52 4.06 -4.50 14.06
CA ARG A 52 5.45 -4.82 14.43
C ARG A 52 5.93 -6.12 13.80
N ASN A 53 5.07 -7.15 13.80
CA ASN A 53 5.41 -8.47 13.25
C ASN A 53 5.52 -8.45 11.72
N ASP A 54 4.86 -7.49 11.05
CA ASP A 54 4.99 -7.28 9.60
C ASP A 54 6.11 -6.29 9.21
N GLY A 55 7.09 -6.09 10.11
CA GLY A 55 8.24 -5.21 9.86
C GLY A 55 7.86 -3.73 9.72
N PHE A 56 6.83 -3.29 10.45
CA PHE A 56 6.26 -1.94 10.38
C PHE A 56 5.71 -1.57 9.00
N CYS A 57 5.36 -2.56 8.18
CA CYS A 57 4.72 -2.32 6.89
C CYS A 57 3.22 -2.09 7.06
N LEU A 58 2.78 -0.87 6.78
CA LEU A 58 1.36 -0.50 6.84
C LEU A 58 0.51 -1.24 5.80
N GLU A 59 1.01 -1.38 4.57
CA GLU A 59 0.30 -2.04 3.47
C GLU A 59 1.26 -2.30 2.29
N GLU A 60 0.95 -3.32 1.48
CA GLU A 60 1.57 -3.61 0.19
C GLU A 60 0.63 -3.19 -0.94
N ILE A 61 0.80 -1.98 -1.45
CA ILE A 61 -0.08 -1.43 -2.48
C ILE A 61 0.51 -1.72 -3.87
N PRO A 62 -0.13 -2.56 -4.69
CA PRO A 62 0.39 -2.92 -6.00
C PRO A 62 0.38 -1.72 -6.96
N ASP A 63 1.10 -1.84 -8.07
CA ASP A 63 1.07 -0.83 -9.13
C ASP A 63 -0.36 -0.55 -9.59
N PHE A 64 -0.63 0.73 -9.89
CA PHE A 64 -1.94 1.23 -10.28
C PHE A 64 -2.28 0.88 -11.73
N CYS A 65 -1.29 0.44 -12.53
CA CYS A 65 -1.46 0.00 -13.91
C CYS A 65 -2.24 1.04 -14.73
N GLY A 66 -3.25 0.61 -15.49
CA GLY A 66 -4.09 1.47 -16.32
C GLY A 66 -4.89 2.53 -15.56
N LEU A 67 -5.02 2.45 -14.23
CA LEU A 67 -5.67 3.51 -13.45
C LEU A 67 -4.82 4.77 -13.35
N LEU A 68 -3.50 4.65 -13.37
CA LEU A 68 -2.60 5.80 -13.23
C LEU A 68 -2.71 6.82 -14.38
N PRO A 69 -2.67 6.42 -15.67
CA PRO A 69 -2.89 7.38 -16.76
C PRO A 69 -4.30 8.00 -16.71
N CYS A 70 -5.34 7.23 -16.42
CA CYS A 70 -6.70 7.78 -16.25
C CYS A 70 -6.76 8.83 -15.14
N ALA A 71 -6.12 8.57 -14.00
CA ALA A 71 -6.04 9.51 -12.87
C ALA A 71 -5.32 10.80 -13.25
N TYR A 72 -4.25 10.71 -14.05
CA TYR A 72 -3.58 11.90 -14.57
C TYR A 72 -4.45 12.69 -15.54
N ASP A 73 -5.16 12.02 -16.44
CA ASP A 73 -6.05 12.69 -17.41
C ASP A 73 -7.23 13.39 -16.71
N ALA A 74 -7.82 12.76 -15.69
CA ALA A 74 -8.93 13.31 -14.92
C ALA A 74 -8.49 14.32 -13.83
N GLY A 75 -7.20 14.34 -13.47
CA GLY A 75 -6.68 15.22 -12.42
C GLY A 75 -7.14 14.85 -11.01
N VAL A 76 -7.42 13.57 -10.76
CA VAL A 76 -7.90 13.06 -9.47
C VAL A 76 -7.06 11.88 -8.98
N PRO A 77 -7.04 11.57 -7.67
CA PRO A 77 -6.40 10.35 -7.18
C PRO A 77 -7.00 9.09 -7.80
N VAL A 78 -6.20 8.02 -7.95
CA VAL A 78 -6.64 6.76 -8.58
C VAL A 78 -7.89 6.16 -7.95
N PHE A 79 -8.08 6.31 -6.63
CA PHE A 79 -9.25 5.80 -5.91
C PHE A 79 -10.49 6.68 -6.07
N ALA A 80 -10.34 7.90 -6.59
CA ALA A 80 -11.42 8.87 -6.80
C ALA A 80 -11.92 8.91 -8.26
N LEU A 81 -11.30 8.14 -9.16
CA LEU A 81 -11.75 7.98 -10.54
C LEU A 81 -13.21 7.51 -10.59
N CYS A 82 -14.01 8.10 -11.47
CA CYS A 82 -15.35 7.65 -11.80
C CYS A 82 -15.30 6.58 -12.92
N ASP A 83 -16.35 5.76 -13.05
CA ASP A 83 -16.38 4.65 -14.03
C ASP A 83 -16.28 5.13 -15.48
N ASN A 84 -16.78 6.33 -15.76
CA ASN A 84 -16.71 7.00 -17.06
C ASN A 84 -15.32 7.60 -17.37
N GLU A 85 -14.42 7.69 -16.39
CA GLU A 85 -13.05 8.20 -16.56
C GLU A 85 -12.02 7.10 -16.83
N LEU A 86 -12.45 5.82 -16.78
CA LEU A 86 -11.55 4.67 -16.95
C LEU A 86 -11.15 4.40 -18.41
N ASN A 87 -11.77 5.10 -19.38
CA ASN A 87 -11.48 4.98 -20.82
C ASN A 87 -11.38 3.52 -21.33
N ALA A 88 -12.14 2.62 -20.72
CA ALA A 88 -12.15 1.20 -20.97
C ALA A 88 -13.59 0.69 -21.03
N THR A 89 -13.81 -0.46 -21.68
CA THR A 89 -15.13 -1.09 -21.78
C THR A 89 -15.05 -2.59 -21.51
N GLY A 90 -16.19 -3.17 -21.15
CA GLY A 90 -16.33 -4.61 -20.86
C GLY A 90 -15.41 -5.08 -19.74
N ILE A 91 -14.83 -6.27 -19.90
CA ILE A 91 -14.00 -6.93 -18.88
C ILE A 91 -12.82 -6.06 -18.41
N VAL A 92 -12.27 -5.20 -19.28
CA VAL A 92 -11.17 -4.31 -18.89
C VAL A 92 -11.66 -3.24 -17.91
N GLN A 93 -12.83 -2.66 -18.18
CA GLN A 93 -13.46 -1.69 -17.28
C GLN A 93 -13.81 -2.33 -15.93
N ASP A 94 -14.41 -3.52 -15.94
CA ASP A 94 -14.76 -4.26 -14.73
C ASP A 94 -13.53 -4.52 -13.85
N ASN A 95 -12.42 -4.95 -14.47
CA ASN A 95 -11.15 -5.17 -13.77
C ASN A 95 -10.57 -3.87 -13.20
N MET A 96 -10.69 -2.75 -13.92
CA MET A 96 -10.23 -1.44 -13.44
C MET A 96 -11.07 -0.94 -12.27
N ILE A 97 -12.40 -1.11 -12.31
CA ILE A 97 -13.31 -0.79 -11.20
C ILE A 97 -12.94 -1.61 -9.96
N ALA A 98 -12.77 -2.93 -10.11
CA ALA A 98 -12.39 -3.80 -9.01
C ALA A 98 -11.02 -3.42 -8.42
N LYS A 99 -10.04 -3.11 -9.28
CA LYS A 99 -8.72 -2.65 -8.87
C LYS A 99 -8.77 -1.30 -8.14
N ARG A 100 -9.58 -0.35 -8.62
CA ARG A 100 -9.81 0.94 -7.97
C ARG A 100 -10.36 0.75 -6.56
N ALA A 101 -11.39 -0.10 -6.42
CA ALA A 101 -11.98 -0.43 -5.12
C ALA A 101 -10.96 -1.08 -4.18
N GLN A 102 -10.15 -2.03 -4.67
CA GLN A 102 -9.07 -2.64 -3.89
C GLN A 102 -8.09 -1.58 -3.36
N ILE A 103 -7.61 -0.67 -4.22
CA ILE A 103 -6.67 0.39 -3.83
C ILE A 103 -7.31 1.34 -2.81
N HIS A 104 -8.58 1.70 -3.00
CA HIS A 104 -9.31 2.52 -2.04
C HIS A 104 -9.32 1.87 -0.65
N THR A 105 -9.74 0.60 -0.56
CA THR A 105 -9.72 -0.16 0.71
C THR A 105 -8.34 -0.20 1.35
N GLN A 106 -7.29 -0.47 0.56
CA GLN A 106 -5.91 -0.50 1.05
C GLN A 106 -5.48 0.85 1.64
N LEU A 107 -5.81 1.97 0.97
CA LEU A 107 -5.49 3.30 1.47
C LEU A 107 -6.31 3.70 2.70
N THR A 108 -7.58 3.31 2.77
CA THR A 108 -8.41 3.50 3.96
C THR A 108 -7.82 2.77 5.16
N ASN A 109 -7.44 1.49 5.01
CA ASN A 109 -6.82 0.72 6.09
C ASN A 109 -5.53 1.37 6.62
N VAL A 110 -4.71 1.93 5.71
CA VAL A 110 -3.50 2.68 6.09
C VAL A 110 -3.88 3.93 6.90
N ALA A 111 -4.87 4.69 6.45
CA ALA A 111 -5.33 5.89 7.14
C ALA A 111 -5.88 5.57 8.54
N ASP A 112 -6.70 4.53 8.67
CA ASP A 112 -7.26 4.08 9.94
C ASP A 112 -6.15 3.66 10.91
N THR A 113 -5.18 2.87 10.44
CA THR A 113 -4.02 2.46 11.26
C THR A 113 -3.21 3.66 11.75
N LEU A 114 -3.02 4.67 10.90
CA LEU A 114 -2.29 5.89 11.29
C LEU A 114 -3.09 6.73 12.29
N GLN A 115 -4.40 6.82 12.11
CA GLN A 115 -5.27 7.53 13.05
C GLN A 115 -5.24 6.87 14.44
N ASP A 116 -5.28 5.54 14.50
CA ASP A 116 -5.19 4.78 15.74
C ASP A 116 -3.84 5.00 16.46
N LEU A 117 -2.74 5.13 15.70
CA LEU A 117 -1.40 5.41 16.26
C LEU A 117 -1.23 6.85 16.77
N MET A 118 -2.08 7.78 16.34
CA MET A 118 -2.00 9.20 16.67
C MET A 118 -3.02 9.64 17.73
N SER A 119 -3.92 8.75 18.14
CA SER A 119 -5.00 9.00 19.11
C SER A 119 -4.55 8.69 20.53
#